data_AF-A0A537SPJ4-F1
#
_entry.id   AF-A0A537SPJ4-F1
#
_cell.length_a   1.000
_cell.length_b   1.000
_cell.length_c   1.000
_cell.angle_alpha   90.00
_cell.angle_beta   90.00
_cell.angle_gamma   90.00
#
_symmetry.space_group_name_H-M   'P 1'
#
loop_
_entity.id
_entity.type
_entity.pdbx_description
1 polymer ?
#
loop_
_entity_poly.entity_id
_entity_poly.type
_entity_poly.pdbx_seq_one_letter_code
_entity_poly.pdbx_strand_id
1 'polypeptide(L)'
;MVENESPAQRYRRLAEECLEVAYTFPEGDRRTVLVQMAQVWQRLADERAGSASMPLFSRAGGQAAPMQQQQQMHPGEDKKK
;
A
#
# COMPACT_ATOMS: atom_id res chain seq x y z
N MET A 1 -0.80 -8.99 -31.44
CA MET A 1 -1.51 -7.89 -30.76
C MET A 1 -0.87 -7.79 -29.40
N VAL A 2 0.10 -6.89 -29.21
CA VAL A 2 0.77 -6.75 -27.91
C VAL A 2 -0.20 -5.95 -27.06
N GLU A 3 -0.85 -6.62 -26.11
CA GLU A 3 -1.68 -5.99 -25.10
C GLU A 3 -0.89 -4.87 -24.44
N ASN A 4 -1.19 -3.64 -24.84
CA ASN A 4 -0.89 -2.42 -24.10
C ASN A 4 -1.79 -2.37 -22.86
N GLU A 5 -1.88 -3.48 -22.12
CA GLU A 5 -2.59 -3.55 -20.86
C GLU A 5 -1.73 -2.84 -19.84
N SER A 6 -2.31 -1.81 -19.23
CA SER A 6 -1.64 -1.12 -18.15
C SER A 6 -1.30 -2.14 -17.07
N PRO A 7 -0.11 -2.08 -16.45
CA PRO A 7 0.28 -3.08 -15.47
C PRO A 7 -0.71 -3.22 -14.30
N ALA A 8 -1.49 -2.18 -14.05
CA ALA A 8 -2.64 -2.19 -13.15
C ALA A 8 -3.75 -3.18 -13.56
N GLN A 9 -4.14 -3.23 -14.84
CA GLN A 9 -5.18 -4.14 -15.33
C GLN A 9 -4.77 -5.60 -15.18
N ARG A 10 -3.49 -5.90 -15.46
CA ARG A 10 -2.93 -7.24 -15.29
C ARG A 10 -3.02 -7.70 -13.83
N TYR A 11 -2.76 -6.80 -12.88
CA TYR A 11 -2.87 -7.09 -11.46
C TYR A 11 -4.31 -7.21 -10.97
N ARG A 12 -5.27 -6.46 -11.56
CA ARG A 12 -6.71 -6.65 -11.26
C ARG A 12 -7.18 -8.04 -11.68
N ARG A 13 -6.86 -8.48 -12.90
CA ARG A 13 -7.22 -9.82 -13.37
C ARG A 13 -6.67 -10.91 -12.46
N LEU A 14 -5.39 -10.83 -12.10
CA LEU A 14 -4.79 -11.80 -11.19
C LEU A 14 -5.52 -11.83 -9.84
N ALA A 15 -5.90 -10.67 -9.29
CA ALA A 15 -6.67 -10.62 -8.05
C ALA A 15 -8.03 -11.31 -8.16
N GLU A 16 -8.74 -11.10 -9.27
CA GLU A 16 -10.03 -11.74 -9.54
C GLU A 16 -9.87 -13.27 -9.68
N GLU A 17 -8.86 -13.74 -10.41
CA GLU A 17 -8.56 -15.17 -10.53
C GLU A 17 -8.22 -15.79 -9.17
N CYS A 18 -7.43 -15.12 -8.33
CA CYS A 18 -7.14 -15.62 -6.99
C CYS A 18 -8.38 -15.70 -6.11
N LEU A 19 -9.32 -14.74 -6.23
CA LEU A 19 -10.58 -14.80 -5.50
C LEU A 19 -11.46 -15.94 -6.01
N GLU A 20 -11.59 -16.10 -7.32
CA GLU A 20 -12.36 -17.20 -7.92
C GLU A 20 -11.86 -18.55 -7.40
N VAL A 21 -10.54 -18.77 -7.46
CA VAL A 21 -9.92 -19.99 -6.93
C VAL A 21 -10.12 -20.08 -5.41
N ALA A 22 -10.00 -19.00 -4.65
CA ALA A 22 -10.25 -19.00 -3.20
C ALA A 22 -11.67 -19.46 -2.85
N TYR A 23 -12.68 -19.05 -3.63
CA TYR A 23 -14.08 -19.43 -3.42
C TYR A 23 -14.36 -20.89 -3.78
N THR A 24 -13.49 -21.55 -4.55
CA THR A 24 -13.59 -23.01 -4.77
C THR A 24 -13.18 -23.82 -3.54
N PHE A 25 -12.43 -23.23 -2.61
CA PHE A 25 -12.00 -23.88 -1.38
C PHE A 25 -12.96 -23.59 -0.22
N PRO A 26 -13.17 -24.56 0.67
CA PRO A 26 -13.85 -24.30 1.93
C PRO A 26 -13.06 -23.28 2.77
N GLU A 27 -13.75 -22.65 3.72
CA GLU A 27 -13.13 -21.74 4.68
C GLU A 27 -12.01 -22.46 5.45
N GLY A 28 -10.83 -21.85 5.44
CA GLY A 28 -9.61 -22.42 6.01
C GLY A 28 -8.37 -21.68 5.51
N ASP A 29 -7.20 -22.09 5.99
CA ASP A 29 -5.93 -21.42 5.71
C ASP A 29 -5.66 -21.24 4.21
N ARG A 30 -6.01 -22.24 3.38
CA ARG A 30 -5.82 -22.18 1.92
C ARG A 30 -6.63 -21.05 1.28
N ARG A 31 -7.92 -20.92 1.63
CA ARG A 31 -8.77 -19.82 1.17
C ARG A 31 -8.26 -18.48 1.69
N THR A 32 -7.84 -18.42 2.96
CA THR A 32 -7.28 -17.20 3.57
C THR A 32 -6.01 -16.74 2.85
N VAL A 33 -5.11 -17.64 2.50
CA VAL A 33 -3.87 -17.30 1.76
C VAL A 33 -4.19 -16.76 0.37
N LEU A 34 -5.10 -17.40 -0.37
CA LEU A 34 -5.51 -16.94 -1.70
C LEU A 34 -6.21 -15.57 -1.66
N VAL A 35 -7.07 -15.34 -0.66
CA VAL A 35 -7.72 -14.04 -0.42
C VAL A 35 -6.67 -12.96 -0.09
N GLN A 36 -5.65 -13.29 0.71
CA GLN A 36 -4.56 -12.34 1.00
C GLN A 36 -3.74 -12.02 -0.25
N MET A 37 -3.44 -13.01 -1.09
CA MET A 37 -2.75 -12.79 -2.37
C MET A 37 -3.55 -11.88 -3.31
N ALA A 38 -4.87 -12.11 -3.42
CA ALA A 38 -5.76 -11.25 -4.19
C ALA A 38 -5.72 -9.78 -3.71
N GLN A 39 -5.71 -9.57 -2.38
CA GLN A 39 -5.61 -8.22 -1.82
C GLN A 39 -4.28 -7.54 -2.15
N VAL A 40 -3.16 -8.28 -2.13
CA VAL A 40 -1.85 -7.74 -2.51
C VAL A 40 -1.84 -7.33 -3.98
N TRP A 41 -2.41 -8.15 -4.86
CA TRP A 41 -2.51 -7.82 -6.28
C TRP A 41 -3.44 -6.63 -6.54
N GLN A 42 -4.55 -6.49 -5.80
CA GLN A 42 -5.38 -5.28 -5.86
C GLN A 42 -4.62 -4.02 -5.44
N ARG A 43 -3.79 -4.09 -4.39
CA ARG A 43 -2.95 -2.96 -3.98
C ARG A 43 -1.94 -2.59 -5.05
N LEU A 44 -1.23 -3.57 -5.61
CA LEU A 44 -0.28 -3.32 -6.70
C LEU A 44 -0.96 -2.75 -7.94
N ALA A 45 -2.20 -3.15 -8.20
CA ALA A 45 -3.02 -2.59 -9.26
C ALA A 45 -3.35 -1.12 -8.99
N ASP A 46 -3.78 -0.81 -7.77
CA ASP A 46 -4.13 0.53 -7.32
C ASP A 46 -2.92 1.46 -7.30
N GLU A 47 -1.75 1.00 -6.82
CA GLU A 47 -0.49 1.75 -6.83
C GLU A 47 -0.02 2.10 -8.25
N ARG A 48 -0.25 1.20 -9.23
CA ARG A 48 0.10 1.42 -10.64
C ARG A 48 -0.95 2.19 -11.42
N ALA A 49 -2.22 2.09 -11.03
CA ALA A 49 -3.26 3.01 -11.51
C ALA A 49 -3.09 4.40 -10.89
N GLY A 50 -2.52 4.44 -9.69
CA GLY A 50 -2.48 5.55 -8.75
C GLY A 50 -1.08 6.05 -8.45
N SER A 51 -0.19 6.15 -9.43
CA SER A 51 0.91 7.14 -9.38
C SER A 51 0.42 8.61 -9.20
N ALA A 52 -0.86 8.82 -8.85
CA ALA A 52 -1.47 10.07 -8.41
C ALA A 52 -1.82 10.15 -6.90
N SER A 53 -1.80 9.08 -6.09
CA SER A 53 -2.12 9.24 -4.65
C SER A 53 -1.71 8.06 -3.76
N MET A 54 -0.62 8.28 -3.01
CA MET A 54 -0.24 7.76 -1.68
C MET A 54 -1.01 6.57 -1.07
N PRO A 55 -0.31 5.56 -0.52
CA PRO A 55 -0.92 4.39 0.08
C PRO A 55 -1.62 4.74 1.40
N LEU A 56 -2.83 4.20 1.53
CA LEU A 56 -3.73 4.30 2.67
C LEU A 56 -3.21 3.45 3.84
N PHE A 57 -2.09 3.85 4.44
CA PHE A 57 -1.84 3.61 5.86
C PHE A 57 -2.61 4.64 6.70
N SER A 58 -3.91 4.82 6.41
CA SER A 58 -4.85 5.38 7.39
C SER A 58 -5.45 4.21 8.17
N ARG A 59 -4.58 3.53 8.92
CA ARG A 59 -5.00 2.80 10.12
C ARG A 59 -5.75 3.82 10.97
N ALA A 60 -6.99 3.49 11.33
CA ALA A 60 -7.83 4.24 12.25
C ALA A 60 -7.02 4.89 13.38
N GLY A 61 -7.08 6.22 13.47
CA GLY A 61 -6.40 7.00 14.50
C GLY A 61 -6.16 8.42 14.04
N GLY A 62 -7.10 9.31 14.36
CA GLY A 62 -6.90 10.74 14.15
C GLY A 62 -5.66 11.24 14.89
N GLN A 63 -4.68 11.72 14.14
CA GLN A 63 -3.78 12.78 14.56
C GLN A 63 -3.04 13.31 13.34
N ALA A 64 -3.72 14.16 12.59
CA ALA A 64 -3.04 15.32 12.06
C ALA A 64 -2.55 16.12 13.27
N ALA A 65 -1.26 16.03 13.58
CA ALA A 65 -0.60 17.00 14.43
C ALA A 65 0.22 17.93 13.50
N PRO A 66 -0.37 19.01 12.97
CA PRO A 66 0.40 20.11 12.44
C PRO A 66 0.76 21.00 13.62
N MET A 67 1.91 20.78 14.26
CA MET A 67 2.46 21.79 15.17
C MET A 67 3.76 22.34 14.61
N GLN A 68 3.54 23.43 13.87
CA GLN A 68 4.50 24.42 13.40
C GLN A 68 5.43 24.89 14.51
N GLN A 69 6.66 25.23 14.10
CA GLN A 69 7.54 26.26 14.65
C GLN A 69 7.60 26.44 16.18
N GLN A 70 8.76 26.10 16.75
CA GLN A 70 9.44 27.05 17.61
C GLN A 70 10.93 27.08 17.27
N GLN A 71 11.32 28.23 16.73
CA GLN A 71 12.69 28.58 16.38
C GLN A 71 13.50 28.92 17.65
N GLN A 72 14.82 28.88 17.49
CA GLN A 72 15.85 29.63 18.23
C GLN A 72 16.37 29.01 19.54
N MET A 73 17.59 28.44 19.45
CA MET A 73 18.82 29.06 19.98
C MET A 73 20.05 28.22 19.57
N HIS A 74 20.83 28.68 18.58
CA HIS A 74 22.30 28.64 18.70
C HIS A 74 22.67 29.83 19.62
N PRO A 75 23.80 29.87 20.39
CA PRO A 75 25.09 29.19 20.17
C PRO A 75 25.80 28.67 21.45
N GLY A 76 26.99 28.07 21.30
CA GLY A 76 27.98 27.88 22.36
C GLY A 76 28.24 26.39 22.69
N GLU A 77 29.44 25.86 22.71
CA GLU A 77 30.77 26.45 22.64
C GLU A 77 31.72 25.41 22.03
N ASP A 78 32.68 25.89 21.23
CA ASP A 78 33.99 25.30 21.05
C ASP A 78 34.50 24.64 22.35
N LYS A 79 35.21 23.51 22.23
CA LYS A 79 36.70 23.52 22.26
C LYS A 79 37.26 22.11 22.34
N LYS A 80 38.05 21.78 21.32
CA LYS A 80 39.06 20.72 21.31
C LYS A 80 39.89 20.74 22.61
N LYS A 81 40.07 19.57 23.22
CA LYS A 81 41.38 19.17 23.75
C LYS A 81 41.51 17.66 23.84
#